data_AF-A0A5E4DEP0-F1
#
_entry.id   AF-A0A5E4DEP0-F1
#
_cell.length_a   1.000
_cell.length_b   1.000
_cell.length_c   1.000
_cell.angle_alpha   90.00
_cell.angle_beta   90.00
_cell.angle_gamma   90.00
#
_symmetry.space_group_name_H-M   'P 1'
#
loop_
_entity.id
_entity.type
_entity.pdbx_description
1 polymer ?
#
loop_
_entity_poly.entity_id
_entity_poly.type
_entity_poly.pdbx_seq_one_letter_code
_entity_poly.pdbx_strand_id
1 'polypeptide(L)'
;KSKAKPNGKKPAAEEKKVYLEPEHTKSRITDFAFKELVVLPREIDLNEWLASNTTTFFHHINLQYSTISEFCTGETCQTMAVCNT
;
A
#
# COMPACT_ATOMS: atom_id res chain seq x y z
N LYS A 1 49.74 16.47 -1.73
CA LYS A 1 48.99 15.83 -0.61
C LYS A 1 47.77 16.68 -0.30
N SER A 2 46.63 16.43 -0.94
CA SER A 2 45.37 17.12 -0.64
C SER A 2 44.42 16.14 0.05
N LYS A 3 43.95 16.54 1.22
CA LYS A 3 43.21 15.75 2.19
C LYS A 3 41.81 15.43 1.68
N ALA A 4 41.44 14.14 1.69
CA ALA A 4 40.05 13.70 1.51
C ALA A 4 39.24 14.07 2.76
N LYS A 5 38.05 14.65 2.55
CA LYS A 5 37.08 14.99 3.60
C LYS A 5 36.08 13.83 3.71
N PRO A 6 35.98 13.12 4.85
CA PRO A 6 34.98 12.07 5.00
C PRO A 6 33.64 12.73 5.34
N ASN A 7 32.70 12.76 4.39
CA ASN A 7 31.35 13.25 4.66
C ASN A 7 30.51 12.09 5.21
N GLY A 8 30.62 11.86 6.52
CA GLY A 8 29.76 10.93 7.25
C GLY A 8 28.34 11.47 7.29
N LYS A 9 27.49 11.05 6.35
CA LYS A 9 26.04 11.19 6.49
C LYS A 9 25.61 10.33 7.67
N LYS A 10 25.18 10.96 8.77
CA LYS A 10 24.49 10.28 9.86
C LYS A 10 23.24 9.58 9.29
N PRO A 11 22.94 8.33 9.66
CA PRO A 11 21.66 7.71 9.34
C PRO A 11 20.55 8.59 9.90
N ALA A 12 19.56 8.94 9.08
CA ALA A 12 18.36 9.61 9.56
C ALA A 12 17.71 8.68 10.60
N ALA A 13 17.31 9.24 11.74
CA ALA A 13 16.58 8.48 12.75
C ALA A 13 15.29 7.96 12.10
N GLU A 14 15.13 6.65 12.10
CA GLU A 14 13.97 5.98 11.52
C GLU A 14 12.73 6.36 12.34
N GLU A 15 11.79 7.06 11.72
CA GLU A 15 10.54 7.48 12.35
C GLU A 15 9.66 6.25 12.62
N LYS A 16 9.07 6.18 13.82
CA LYS A 16 8.22 5.05 14.22
C LYS A 16 6.98 4.96 13.32
N LYS A 17 6.87 3.90 12.52
CA LYS A 17 5.77 3.63 11.59
C LYS A 17 4.55 3.04 12.30
N VAL A 18 3.75 3.90 12.94
CA VAL A 18 2.57 3.49 13.73
C VAL A 18 1.59 2.62 12.94
N TYR A 19 1.41 2.89 11.64
CA TYR A 19 0.51 2.12 10.76
C TYR A 19 0.88 0.63 10.60
N LEU A 20 2.10 0.22 10.98
CA LEU A 20 2.53 -1.18 10.97
C LEU A 20 2.21 -1.92 12.27
N GLU A 21 1.72 -1.23 13.30
CA GLU A 21 1.41 -1.85 14.59
C GLU A 21 0.20 -2.81 14.49
N PRO A 22 0.17 -3.90 15.28
CA PRO A 22 -0.89 -4.91 15.21
C PRO A 22 -2.33 -4.39 15.37
N GLU A 23 -2.51 -3.30 16.11
CA GLU A 23 -3.83 -2.67 16.31
C GLU A 23 -4.35 -2.06 15.01
N HIS A 24 -3.48 -1.41 14.23
CA HIS A 24 -3.86 -0.76 12.98
C HIS A 24 -3.94 -1.72 11.80
N THR A 25 -3.07 -2.73 11.76
CA THR A 25 -3.05 -3.74 10.67
C THR A 25 -4.24 -4.71 10.71
N LYS A 26 -4.89 -4.86 11.87
CA LYS A 26 -6.09 -5.71 12.05
C LYS A 26 -7.41 -4.96 11.94
N SER A 27 -7.36 -3.63 11.88
CA SER A 27 -8.57 -2.82 11.75
C SER A 27 -9.27 -3.12 10.42
N ARG A 28 -10.59 -3.22 10.46
CA ARG A 28 -11.43 -3.49 9.29
C ARG A 28 -12.61 -2.54 9.30
N ILE A 29 -12.97 -2.05 8.13
CA ILE A 29 -14.22 -1.35 7.92
C ILE A 29 -15.32 -2.41 7.80
N THR A 30 -16.18 -2.54 8.82
CA THR A 30 -17.20 -3.60 8.90
C THR A 30 -18.63 -3.09 8.84
N ASP A 31 -18.80 -1.78 8.91
CA ASP A 31 -20.02 -1.08 9.28
C ASP A 31 -20.73 -0.48 8.04
N PHE A 32 -20.31 -0.89 6.84
CA PHE A 32 -20.86 -0.42 5.57
C PHE A 32 -21.44 -1.56 4.72
N ALA A 33 -22.58 -1.29 4.09
CA ALA A 33 -23.20 -2.16 3.11
C ALA A 33 -22.46 -2.06 1.75
N PHE A 34 -21.29 -2.69 1.63
CA PHE A 34 -20.47 -2.62 0.40
C PHE A 34 -21.22 -2.95 -0.88
N LYS A 35 -22.18 -3.90 -0.82
CA LYS A 35 -22.98 -4.27 -1.99
C LYS A 35 -23.78 -3.12 -2.55
N GLU A 36 -24.26 -2.21 -1.71
CA GLU A 36 -25.02 -1.03 -2.13
C GLU A 36 -24.10 0.05 -2.72
N LEU A 37 -22.87 0.16 -2.20
CA LEU A 37 -21.89 1.14 -2.67
C LEU A 37 -21.29 0.82 -4.04
N VAL A 38 -21.29 -0.46 -4.44
CA VAL A 38 -20.70 -0.92 -5.72
C VAL A 38 -21.72 -1.07 -6.85
N VAL A 39 -22.99 -0.75 -6.60
CA VAL A 39 -24.05 -0.82 -7.62
C VAL A 39 -23.76 0.21 -8.72
N LEU A 40 -23.88 -0.22 -9.98
CA LEU A 40 -23.82 0.68 -11.14
C LEU A 40 -24.99 1.68 -11.10
N PRO A 41 -24.74 3.00 -11.02
CA PRO A 41 -25.80 4.00 -11.09
C PRO A 41 -26.48 4.01 -12.46
N ARG A 42 -27.78 4.35 -12.51
CA ARG A 42 -28.60 4.22 -13.74
C ARG A 42 -28.10 5.10 -14.88
N GLU A 43 -27.52 6.24 -14.56
CA GLU A 43 -27.10 7.27 -15.52
C GLU A 43 -25.63 7.15 -15.95
N ILE A 44 -24.88 6.18 -15.43
CA ILE A 44 -23.44 6.01 -15.69
C ILE A 44 -23.22 4.84 -16.64
N ASP A 45 -22.35 5.02 -17.63
CA ASP A 45 -21.92 3.93 -18.50
C ASP A 45 -21.13 2.86 -17.73
N LEU A 46 -21.35 1.59 -18.08
CA LEU A 46 -20.69 0.47 -17.40
C LEU A 46 -19.15 0.56 -17.48
N ASN A 47 -18.60 0.92 -18.64
CA ASN A 47 -17.15 0.97 -18.81
C ASN A 47 -16.55 2.17 -18.08
N GLU A 48 -17.25 3.30 -18.06
CA GLU A 48 -16.84 4.46 -17.26
C GLU A 48 -16.83 4.14 -15.77
N TRP A 49 -17.86 3.44 -15.27
CA TRP A 49 -17.93 2.98 -13.89
C TRP A 49 -16.77 2.04 -13.55
N LEU A 50 -16.53 1.03 -14.39
CA LEU A 50 -15.43 0.08 -14.18
C LEU A 50 -14.05 0.75 -14.25
N ALA A 51 -13.84 1.66 -15.21
CA ALA A 51 -12.58 2.38 -15.37
C ALA A 51 -12.30 3.24 -14.14
N SER A 52 -13.28 4.04 -13.69
CA SER A 52 -13.16 4.89 -12.51
C SER A 52 -12.79 4.10 -11.26
N ASN A 53 -13.55 3.03 -10.97
CA ASN A 53 -13.28 2.17 -9.80
C ASN A 53 -11.92 1.46 -9.91
N THR A 54 -11.57 0.92 -11.08
CA THR A 54 -10.28 0.23 -11.29
C THR A 54 -9.11 1.16 -11.06
N THR A 55 -9.17 2.39 -11.57
CA THR A 55 -8.14 3.41 -11.35
C THR A 55 -8.03 3.76 -9.86
N THR A 56 -9.16 3.94 -9.17
CA THR A 56 -9.16 4.20 -7.72
C THR A 56 -8.51 3.05 -6.94
N PHE A 57 -8.87 1.79 -7.23
CA PHE A 57 -8.28 0.64 -6.56
C PHE A 57 -6.78 0.49 -6.86
N PHE A 58 -6.35 0.74 -8.09
CA PHE A 58 -4.93 0.74 -8.45
C PHE A 58 -4.13 1.72 -7.58
N HIS A 59 -4.60 2.96 -7.44
CA HIS A 59 -3.93 3.95 -6.58
C HIS A 59 -3.95 3.56 -5.11
N HIS A 60 -5.06 3.02 -4.61
CA HIS A 60 -5.17 2.59 -3.22
C HIS A 60 -4.25 1.40 -2.89
N ILE A 61 -4.20 0.40 -3.77
CA ILE A 61 -3.31 -0.77 -3.62
C ILE A 61 -1.85 -0.34 -3.70
N ASN A 62 -1.48 0.56 -4.61
CA ASN A 62 -0.12 1.08 -4.70
C ASN A 62 0.29 1.84 -3.44
N LEU A 63 -0.60 2.68 -2.90
CA LEU A 63 -0.36 3.37 -1.64
C LEU A 63 -0.16 2.36 -0.50
N GLN A 64 -1.05 1.36 -0.40
CA GLN A 64 -0.97 0.33 0.63
C GLN A 64 0.33 -0.49 0.51
N TYR A 65 0.70 -0.94 -0.69
CA TYR A 65 1.94 -1.70 -0.89
C TYR A 65 3.18 -0.87 -0.60
N SER A 66 3.16 0.43 -0.92
CA SER A 66 4.28 1.34 -0.63
C SER A 66 4.63 1.35 0.86
N THR A 67 3.63 1.23 1.74
CA THR A 67 3.84 1.18 3.21
C THR A 67 4.65 -0.02 3.69
N ILE A 68 4.70 -1.11 2.92
CA ILE A 68 5.38 -2.36 3.27
C ILE A 68 6.48 -2.76 2.27
N SER A 69 6.73 -1.94 1.26
CA SER A 69 7.59 -2.27 0.12
C SER A 69 9.03 -2.63 0.54
N GLU A 70 9.54 -2.04 1.62
CA GLU A 70 10.87 -2.35 2.16
C GLU A 70 11.00 -3.77 2.75
N PHE A 71 9.87 -4.39 3.15
CA PHE A 71 9.85 -5.74 3.71
C PHE A 71 9.71 -6.84 2.64
N CYS A 72 9.28 -6.48 1.43
CA CYS A 72 9.12 -7.43 0.32
C CYS A 72 10.20 -7.22 -0.73
N THR A 73 11.29 -7.97 -0.58
CA THR A 73 12.48 -7.94 -1.43
C THR A 73 12.63 -9.25 -2.18
N GLY A 74 13.58 -9.35 -3.11
CA GLY A 74 13.88 -10.62 -3.78
C GLY A 74 14.36 -11.74 -2.83
N GLU A 75 14.82 -11.39 -1.63
CA GLU A 75 15.25 -12.36 -0.62
C GLU A 75 14.08 -12.84 0.24
N THR A 76 13.19 -11.93 0.65
CA THR A 76 12.03 -12.24 1.52
C THR A 76 10.81 -12.76 0.73
N CYS A 77 10.62 -12.27 -0.50
CA CYS A 77 9.53 -12.59 -1.41
C CYS A 77 10.06 -13.19 -2.73
N GLN A 78 10.72 -14.36 -2.68
CA GLN A 78 11.38 -14.96 -3.86
C GLN A 78 10.45 -15.25 -5.04
N THR A 79 9.17 -15.48 -4.76
CA THR A 79 8.12 -15.67 -5.76
C THR A 79 6.88 -14.91 -5.33
N MET A 80 6.07 -14.48 -6.31
CA MET A 80 4.76 -13.88 -6.04
C MET A 80 3.82 -14.97 -5.58
N ALA A 81 3.60 -15.06 -4.26
CA ALA A 81 2.76 -16.06 -3.63
C ALA A 81 1.82 -15.41 -2.62
N VAL A 82 0.69 -16.07 -2.38
CA VAL A 82 -0.17 -15.78 -1.23
C VAL A 82 0.14 -16.83 -0.17
N CYS A 83 0.29 -16.42 1.10
CA CYS A 83 0.38 -17.38 2.19
C CYS A 83 -0.93 -18.18 2.23
N ASN A 84 -0.86 -19.51 2.15
CA ASN A 84 -2.00 -20.35 2.52
C ASN A 84 -2.28 -20.10 4.00
N THR A 85 -3.46 -19.56 4.30
CA THR A 85 -4.03 -19.50 5.65
C THR A 85 -4.40 -20.89 6.13
#